data_AF-N8XE67-F1
#
_entry.id   AF-N8XE67-F1
#
_cell.length_a   1.000
_cell.length_b   1.000
_cell.length_c   1.000
_cell.angle_alpha   90.00
_cell.angle_beta   90.00
_cell.angle_gamma   90.00
#
_symmetry.space_group_name_H-M   'P 1'
#
loop_
_entity.id
_entity.type
_entity.pdbx_description
1 polymer ?
#
loop_
_entity_poly.entity_id
_entity_poly.type
_entity_poly.pdbx_seq_one_letter_code
_entity_poly.pdbx_strand_id
1 'polypeptide(L)'
;MNNLEFNDPKYKLIALYYGISAIIGLGLITYQLFTNPFHILVFILYVLIYIQLVFMLFGALQYWDKRQTGLKILFWISLSLIPAFYTPLIAYIPKITSGLFIYFETGFGANGAGFDVFVFYNTTLRIFNEQFWRIGINLIEFFIFLRFLNLAKAQNISLSPFRR
;
A
#
# COMPACT_ATOMS: atom_id res chain seq x y z
N MET A 1 22.40 -14.63 -19.87
CA MET A 1 21.19 -15.34 -19.39
C MET A 1 20.42 -14.38 -18.49
N ASN A 2 19.33 -13.80 -18.96
CA ASN A 2 18.48 -12.96 -18.11
C ASN A 2 17.68 -13.91 -17.21
N ASN A 3 18.12 -14.12 -15.98
CA ASN A 3 17.22 -14.67 -14.96
C ASN A 3 16.05 -13.71 -14.88
N LEU A 4 14.89 -14.11 -15.41
CA LEU A 4 13.63 -13.36 -15.30
C LEU A 4 12.87 -13.73 -14.02
N GLU A 5 13.35 -14.75 -13.33
CA GLU A 5 12.78 -15.27 -12.11
C GLU A 5 13.59 -14.85 -10.88
N PHE A 6 12.94 -14.75 -9.74
CA PHE A 6 13.55 -14.59 -8.43
C PHE A 6 13.18 -15.76 -7.54
N ASN A 7 13.97 -16.00 -6.49
CA ASN A 7 13.68 -17.01 -5.49
C ASN A 7 13.29 -16.34 -4.16
N ASP A 8 12.07 -16.60 -3.69
CA ASP A 8 11.64 -16.28 -2.32
C ASP A 8 10.90 -17.50 -1.76
N PRO A 9 11.31 -18.09 -0.61
CA PRO A 9 10.57 -19.19 0.03
C PRO A 9 9.14 -18.82 0.46
N LYS A 10 8.85 -17.53 0.67
CA LYS A 10 7.55 -17.00 1.11
C LYS A 10 6.70 -16.45 -0.04
N TYR A 11 7.10 -16.71 -1.30
CA TYR A 11 6.49 -16.07 -2.47
C TYR A 11 4.96 -16.23 -2.54
N LYS A 12 4.44 -17.44 -2.31
CA LYS A 12 2.99 -17.72 -2.32
C LYS A 12 2.23 -16.94 -1.26
N LEU A 13 2.78 -16.85 -0.04
CA LEU A 13 2.12 -16.15 1.06
C LEU A 13 2.01 -14.64 0.77
N ILE A 14 3.10 -14.04 0.27
CA ILE A 14 3.14 -12.62 -0.07
C ILE A 14 2.24 -12.32 -1.27
N ALA A 15 2.27 -13.17 -2.31
CA ALA A 15 1.38 -13.05 -3.44
C ALA A 15 -0.10 -13.18 -3.02
N LEU A 16 -0.44 -14.12 -2.15
CA LEU A 16 -1.80 -14.28 -1.62
C LEU A 16 -2.23 -13.05 -0.80
N TYR A 17 -1.33 -12.55 0.07
CA TYR A 17 -1.57 -11.35 0.87
C TYR A 17 -1.93 -10.13 -0.01
N TYR A 18 -1.11 -9.82 -1.01
CA TYR A 18 -1.38 -8.70 -1.92
C TYR A 18 -2.56 -8.97 -2.85
N GLY A 19 -2.74 -10.22 -3.31
CA GLY A 19 -3.85 -10.60 -4.19
C GLY A 19 -5.21 -10.45 -3.49
N ILE A 20 -5.35 -10.98 -2.27
CA ILE A 20 -6.56 -10.83 -1.46
C ILE A 20 -6.81 -9.36 -1.12
N SER A 21 -5.76 -8.63 -0.68
CA SER A 21 -5.87 -7.20 -0.39
C SER A 21 -6.34 -6.40 -1.61
N ALA A 22 -5.82 -6.72 -2.80
CA ALA A 22 -6.21 -6.06 -4.04
C ALA A 22 -7.66 -6.37 -4.42
N ILE A 23 -8.09 -7.62 -4.33
CA ILE A 23 -9.48 -8.02 -4.64
C ILE A 23 -10.47 -7.32 -3.69
N ILE A 24 -10.20 -7.36 -2.39
CA ILE A 24 -11.03 -6.68 -1.37
C ILE A 24 -11.03 -5.17 -1.65
N GLY A 25 -9.85 -4.57 -1.83
CA GLY A 25 -9.71 -3.14 -2.12
C GLY A 25 -10.46 -2.71 -3.38
N LEU A 26 -10.36 -3.48 -4.48
CA LEU A 26 -11.10 -3.19 -5.72
C LEU A 26 -12.61 -3.21 -5.48
N GLY A 27 -13.12 -4.21 -4.75
CA GLY A 27 -14.54 -4.27 -4.40
C GLY A 27 -15.01 -3.06 -3.60
N LEU A 28 -14.23 -2.66 -2.58
CA LEU A 28 -14.55 -1.51 -1.72
C LEU A 28 -14.48 -0.19 -2.47
N ILE A 29 -13.44 0.07 -3.25
CA ILE A 29 -13.31 1.31 -4.03
C ILE A 29 -14.39 1.37 -5.11
N THR A 30 -14.69 0.25 -5.77
CA THR A 30 -15.78 0.17 -6.76
C THR A 30 -17.12 0.53 -6.10
N TYR A 31 -17.43 -0.10 -4.97
CA TYR A 31 -18.64 0.22 -4.22
C TYR A 31 -18.70 1.71 -3.83
N GLN A 32 -17.60 2.26 -3.31
CA GLN A 32 -17.53 3.68 -2.96
C GLN A 32 -17.77 4.57 -4.18
N LEU A 33 -17.13 4.29 -5.32
CA LEU A 33 -17.27 5.02 -6.59
C LEU A 33 -18.71 5.10 -7.10
N PHE A 34 -19.51 4.05 -6.91
CA PHE A 34 -20.90 4.00 -7.37
C PHE A 34 -21.93 4.55 -6.36
N THR A 35 -21.57 4.64 -5.08
CA THR A 35 -22.55 4.96 -4.02
C THR A 35 -22.46 6.38 -3.47
N ASN A 36 -21.33 7.07 -3.65
CA ASN A 36 -21.16 8.41 -3.08
C ASN A 36 -21.00 9.47 -4.18
N PRO A 37 -21.68 10.63 -4.07
CA PRO A 37 -21.36 11.79 -4.89
C PRO A 37 -19.97 12.32 -4.46
N PHE A 38 -19.05 12.39 -5.41
CA PHE A 38 -17.68 12.84 -5.15
C PHE A 38 -17.40 14.19 -5.77
N HIS A 39 -16.63 15.03 -5.06
CA HIS A 39 -15.91 16.12 -5.69
C HIS A 39 -14.84 15.57 -6.65
N ILE A 40 -14.54 16.30 -7.72
CA ILE A 40 -13.58 15.88 -8.76
C ILE A 40 -12.22 15.47 -8.20
N LEU A 41 -11.74 16.15 -7.16
CA LEU A 41 -10.47 15.84 -6.50
C LEU A 41 -10.52 14.48 -5.77
N VAL A 42 -11.65 14.18 -5.12
CA VAL A 42 -11.88 12.89 -4.45
C VAL A 42 -11.92 11.76 -5.48
N PHE A 43 -12.59 12.00 -6.61
CA PHE A 43 -12.65 11.05 -7.72
C PHE A 43 -11.26 10.72 -8.27
N ILE A 44 -10.43 11.73 -8.53
CA ILE A 44 -9.04 11.53 -9.02
C ILE A 44 -8.24 10.66 -8.04
N LEU A 45 -8.32 10.93 -6.74
CA LEU A 45 -7.61 10.12 -5.73
C LEU A 45 -8.12 8.68 -5.69
N TYR A 46 -9.43 8.46 -5.77
CA TYR A 46 -9.98 7.10 -5.87
C TYR A 46 -9.53 6.37 -7.13
N VAL A 47 -9.46 7.05 -8.27
CA VAL A 47 -8.94 6.47 -9.52
C VAL A 47 -7.46 6.09 -9.37
N LEU A 48 -6.64 6.93 -8.72
CA LEU A 48 -5.23 6.60 -8.45
C LEU A 48 -5.09 5.37 -7.54
N ILE A 49 -5.89 5.30 -6.47
CA ILE A 49 -5.93 4.12 -5.59
C ILE A 49 -6.41 2.89 -6.36
N TYR A 50 -7.40 3.04 -7.23
CA TYR A 50 -7.91 1.96 -8.07
C TYR A 50 -6.82 1.42 -9.01
N ILE A 51 -6.10 2.30 -9.70
CA ILE A 51 -4.96 1.95 -10.55
C ILE A 51 -3.88 1.23 -9.72
N GLN A 52 -3.56 1.74 -8.54
CA GLN A 52 -2.61 1.11 -7.62
C GLN A 52 -3.04 -0.30 -7.23
N LEU A 53 -4.34 -0.54 -6.98
CA LEU A 53 -4.90 -1.86 -6.68
C LEU A 53 -4.82 -2.82 -7.87
N VAL A 54 -5.07 -2.33 -9.09
CA VAL A 54 -4.88 -3.11 -10.32
C VAL A 54 -3.41 -3.53 -10.47
N PHE A 55 -2.48 -2.61 -10.26
CA PHE A 55 -1.05 -2.92 -10.25
C PHE A 55 -0.67 -3.89 -9.12
N MET A 56 -1.26 -3.76 -7.93
CA MET A 56 -1.05 -4.70 -6.83
C MET A 56 -1.50 -6.11 -7.21
N LEU A 57 -2.68 -6.26 -7.83
CA LEU A 57 -3.19 -7.56 -8.29
C LEU A 57 -2.30 -8.16 -9.38
N PHE A 58 -1.92 -7.35 -10.39
CA PHE A 58 -1.01 -7.78 -11.45
C PHE A 58 0.37 -8.15 -10.91
N GLY A 59 0.89 -7.38 -9.97
CA GLY A 59 2.14 -7.65 -9.26
C GLY A 59 2.07 -8.96 -8.48
N ALA A 60 0.96 -9.22 -7.77
CA ALA A 60 0.74 -10.46 -7.03
C ALA A 60 0.71 -11.69 -7.93
N LEU A 61 0.03 -11.62 -9.08
CA LEU A 61 -0.01 -12.71 -10.06
C LEU A 61 1.40 -13.01 -10.61
N GLN A 62 2.15 -11.97 -10.99
CA GLN A 62 3.53 -12.16 -11.45
C GLN A 62 4.48 -12.64 -10.34
N TYR A 63 4.25 -12.20 -9.10
CA TYR A 63 5.04 -12.63 -7.95
C TYR A 63 4.78 -14.10 -7.59
N TRP A 64 3.54 -14.57 -7.77
CA TRP A 64 3.17 -15.98 -7.67
C TRP A 64 3.96 -16.84 -8.66
N ASP A 65 4.11 -16.35 -9.89
CA ASP A 65 4.93 -16.97 -10.93
C ASP A 65 6.44 -16.70 -10.76
N LYS A 66 6.86 -16.12 -9.64
CA LYS A 66 8.26 -15.78 -9.34
C LYS A 66 8.93 -14.84 -10.36
N ARG A 67 8.16 -14.09 -11.14
CA ARG A 67 8.72 -13.14 -12.12
C ARG A 67 9.25 -11.90 -11.43
N GLN A 68 10.43 -11.44 -11.83
CA GLN A 68 11.07 -10.23 -11.27
C GLN A 68 10.20 -8.99 -11.41
N THR A 69 9.39 -8.89 -12.47
CA THR A 69 8.44 -7.80 -12.65
C THR A 69 7.43 -7.73 -11.49
N GLY A 70 6.96 -8.87 -10.99
CA GLY A 70 6.08 -8.93 -9.81
C GLY A 70 6.77 -8.38 -8.57
N LEU A 71 8.03 -8.76 -8.33
CA LEU A 71 8.83 -8.23 -7.21
C LEU A 71 8.98 -6.71 -7.29
N LYS A 72 9.27 -6.18 -8.49
CA LYS A 72 9.43 -4.73 -8.69
C LYS A 72 8.13 -3.98 -8.43
N ILE A 73 7.01 -4.47 -8.97
CA ILE A 73 5.71 -3.84 -8.75
C ILE A 73 5.36 -3.85 -7.26
N LEU A 74 5.43 -5.01 -6.62
CA LEU A 74 5.10 -5.13 -5.19
C LEU A 74 6.07 -4.36 -4.29
N PHE A 75 7.33 -4.18 -4.68
CA PHE A 75 8.27 -3.29 -3.99
C PHE A 75 7.73 -1.85 -3.93
N TRP A 76 7.34 -1.28 -5.07
CA TRP A 76 6.82 0.09 -5.12
C TRP A 76 5.46 0.23 -4.44
N ILE A 77 4.61 -0.80 -4.56
CA ILE A 77 3.33 -0.86 -3.82
C ILE A 77 3.57 -0.91 -2.31
N SER A 78 4.48 -1.75 -1.82
CA SER A 78 4.78 -1.83 -0.39
C SER A 78 5.27 -0.49 0.14
N LEU A 79 6.17 0.18 -0.60
CA LEU A 79 6.72 1.48 -0.23
C LEU A 79 5.63 2.56 -0.12
N SER A 80 4.67 2.60 -1.05
CA SER A 80 3.58 3.58 -1.01
C SER A 80 2.59 3.36 0.13
N LEU A 81 2.53 2.15 0.70
CA LEU A 81 1.65 1.81 1.82
C LEU A 81 2.31 1.99 3.19
N ILE A 82 3.61 2.30 3.24
CA ILE A 82 4.33 2.60 4.49
C ILE A 82 3.78 3.87 5.15
N PRO A 83 3.73 5.05 4.48
CA PRO A 83 3.25 6.25 5.14
C PRO A 83 1.73 6.22 5.34
N ALA A 84 1.29 6.56 6.55
CA ALA A 84 -0.07 6.98 6.84
C ALA A 84 -0.06 8.46 7.19
N PHE A 85 -0.96 9.24 6.59
CA PHE A 85 -1.04 10.66 6.85
C PHE A 85 -2.49 11.10 7.01
N TYR A 86 -2.75 11.78 8.12
CA TYR A 86 -3.88 12.66 8.30
C TYR A 86 -3.33 14.06 8.39
N THR A 87 -3.86 14.91 7.55
CA THR A 87 -3.53 16.33 7.51
C THR A 87 -4.86 17.07 7.41
N PRO A 88 -4.88 18.36 7.75
CA PRO A 88 -6.00 19.25 7.47
C PRO A 88 -6.52 19.15 6.04
N LEU A 89 -5.65 18.83 5.08
CA LEU A 89 -5.99 18.74 3.67
C LEU A 89 -6.50 17.35 3.27
N ILE A 90 -5.86 16.29 3.75
CA ILE A 90 -6.12 14.90 3.33
C ILE A 90 -5.94 13.96 4.53
N ALA A 91 -6.94 13.12 4.76
CA ALA A 91 -6.87 11.95 5.62
C ALA A 91 -6.80 10.68 4.76
N TYR A 92 -5.67 9.97 4.84
CA TYR A 92 -5.42 8.72 4.14
C TYR A 92 -4.73 7.71 5.07
N ILE A 93 -5.45 6.64 5.41
CA ILE A 93 -4.80 5.40 5.88
C ILE A 93 -4.95 4.33 4.80
N PRO A 94 -3.85 3.67 4.43
CA PRO A 94 -3.90 2.47 3.61
C PRO A 94 -4.50 1.28 4.39
N LYS A 95 -5.83 1.24 4.55
CA LYS A 95 -6.57 0.14 5.21
C LYS A 95 -7.04 -0.97 4.26
N ILE A 96 -6.49 -1.01 3.05
CA ILE A 96 -6.71 -2.09 2.06
C ILE A 96 -5.85 -3.32 2.35
N THR A 97 -4.77 -3.19 3.11
CA THR A 97 -3.91 -4.30 3.52
C THR A 97 -4.08 -4.57 5.02
N SER A 98 -3.24 -5.43 5.61
CA SER A 98 -3.18 -5.53 7.07
C SER A 98 -2.06 -4.62 7.57
N GLY A 99 -2.19 -4.08 8.77
CA GLY A 99 -1.08 -3.31 9.30
C GLY A 99 -1.14 -3.04 10.80
N LEU A 100 0.06 -2.81 11.31
CA LEU A 100 0.35 -2.30 12.64
C LEU A 100 0.93 -0.90 12.42
N PHE A 101 0.19 0.12 12.80
CA PHE A 101 0.54 1.52 12.55
C PHE A 101 1.00 2.14 13.84
N ILE A 102 2.23 2.62 13.85
CA ILE A 102 2.67 3.55 14.90
C ILE A 102 2.45 4.96 14.37
N TYR A 103 1.87 5.83 15.19
CA TYR A 103 1.58 7.20 14.78
C TYR A 103 1.86 8.22 15.86
N PHE A 104 2.12 9.44 15.41
CA PHE A 104 2.16 10.65 16.22
C PHE A 104 1.02 11.55 15.77
N GLU A 105 0.32 12.13 16.73
CA GLU A 105 -0.79 13.05 16.53
C GLU A 105 -0.47 14.40 17.16
N THR A 106 -0.76 15.48 16.43
CA THR A 106 -0.65 16.85 16.92
C THR A 106 -1.93 17.62 16.56
N GLY A 107 -2.49 18.35 17.54
CA GLY A 107 -3.73 19.10 17.38
C GLY A 107 -3.85 20.23 18.40
N PHE A 108 -4.87 21.08 18.24
CA PHE A 108 -5.15 22.16 19.18
C PHE A 108 -5.55 21.56 20.54
N GLY A 109 -4.62 21.60 21.51
CA GLY A 109 -4.86 21.15 22.88
C GLY A 109 -4.44 19.71 23.21
N ALA A 110 -3.91 18.93 22.26
CA ALA A 110 -3.40 17.58 22.55
C ALA A 110 -2.29 17.14 21.58
N ASN A 111 -1.22 16.59 22.13
CA ASN A 111 -0.19 15.84 21.41
C ASN A 111 -0.15 14.42 21.96
N GLY A 112 -0.07 13.42 21.09
CA GLY A 112 -0.10 12.02 21.49
C GLY A 112 0.69 11.12 20.56
N ALA A 113 1.03 9.94 21.06
CA ALA A 113 1.52 8.83 20.26
C ALA A 113 0.63 7.61 20.53
N GLY A 114 0.44 6.79 19.51
CA GLY A 114 -0.42 5.62 19.62
C GLY A 114 -0.06 4.54 18.62
N PHE A 115 -0.79 3.42 18.72
CA PHE A 115 -0.71 2.34 17.76
C PHE A 115 -2.11 1.89 17.34
N ASP A 116 -2.28 1.62 16.05
CA ASP A 116 -3.49 1.00 15.49
C ASP A 116 -3.13 -0.36 14.89
N VAL A 117 -3.99 -1.35 15.09
CA VAL A 117 -3.92 -2.64 14.41
C VAL A 117 -5.18 -2.80 13.57
N PHE A 118 -5.03 -3.22 12.33
CA PHE A 118 -6.16 -3.61 11.50
C PHE A 118 -5.83 -4.75 10.55
N VAL A 119 -6.89 -5.44 10.14
CA VAL A 119 -6.85 -6.54 9.20
C VAL A 119 -7.85 -6.23 8.09
N PHE A 120 -7.34 -5.95 6.89
CA PHE A 120 -8.06 -5.87 5.62
C PHE A 120 -9.32 -4.96 5.53
N TYR A 121 -9.65 -4.13 6.53
CA TYR A 121 -10.87 -3.31 6.45
C TYR A 121 -10.86 -1.97 7.20
N ASN A 122 -10.85 -0.89 6.41
CA ASN A 122 -11.79 0.25 6.39
C ASN A 122 -11.09 1.42 5.67
N THR A 123 -11.03 1.46 4.34
CA THR A 123 -10.39 2.58 3.64
C THR A 123 -11.14 3.88 3.89
N THR A 124 -10.49 4.80 4.59
CA THR A 124 -11.00 6.15 4.81
C THR A 124 -10.11 7.12 4.02
N LEU A 125 -10.64 7.62 2.89
CA LEU A 125 -10.10 8.79 2.22
C LEU A 125 -11.07 9.95 2.48
N ARG A 126 -10.62 10.97 3.24
CA ARG A 126 -11.37 12.22 3.41
C ARG A 126 -10.52 13.38 2.92
N ILE A 127 -11.12 14.21 2.09
CA ILE A 127 -10.54 15.48 1.67
C ILE A 127 -11.14 16.53 2.61
N PHE A 128 -10.26 17.27 3.27
CA PHE A 128 -10.54 18.16 4.41
C PHE A 128 -10.82 17.43 5.73
N ASN A 129 -9.80 17.31 6.59
CA ASN A 129 -9.92 16.77 7.95
C ASN A 129 -9.51 17.83 8.98
N GLU A 130 -10.46 18.59 9.49
CA GLU A 130 -10.19 19.90 10.12
C GLU A 130 -9.51 19.86 11.49
N GLN A 131 -9.30 18.69 12.11
CA GLN A 131 -9.09 18.64 13.56
C GLN A 131 -7.69 18.22 14.05
N PHE A 132 -6.87 17.52 13.25
CA PHE A 132 -5.55 17.06 13.71
C PHE A 132 -4.61 16.63 12.57
N TRP A 133 -3.31 16.76 12.82
CA TRP A 133 -2.25 16.13 12.04
C TRP A 133 -1.91 14.79 12.66
N ARG A 134 -1.88 13.72 11.86
CA ARG A 134 -1.40 12.40 12.28
C ARG A 134 -0.46 11.84 11.22
N ILE A 135 0.78 11.54 11.60
CA ILE A 135 1.76 10.89 10.71
C ILE A 135 2.12 9.55 11.31
N GLY A 136 2.07 8.49 10.51
CA GLY A 136 2.37 7.14 10.97
C GLY A 136 3.02 6.26 9.92
N ILE A 137 3.45 5.09 10.39
CA ILE A 137 4.18 4.09 9.61
C ILE A 137 3.46 2.75 9.73
N ASN A 138 3.10 2.14 8.60
CA ASN A 138 2.67 0.76 8.53
C ASN A 138 3.87 -0.18 8.69
N LEU A 139 4.04 -0.77 9.87
CA LEU A 139 5.17 -1.66 10.15
C LEU A 139 5.14 -2.95 9.32
N ILE A 140 3.95 -3.48 9.00
CA ILE A 140 3.83 -4.70 8.18
C ILE A 140 4.40 -4.44 6.79
N GLU A 141 3.95 -3.35 6.14
CA GLU A 141 4.43 -2.97 4.81
C GLU A 141 5.90 -2.55 4.84
N PHE A 142 6.37 -1.93 5.92
CA PHE A 142 7.79 -1.63 6.10
C PHE A 142 8.66 -2.90 6.12
N PHE A 143 8.25 -3.95 6.83
CA PHE A 143 9.01 -5.21 6.85
C PHE A 143 8.94 -5.96 5.51
N ILE A 144 7.80 -5.92 4.82
CA ILE A 144 7.66 -6.51 3.48
C ILE A 144 8.55 -5.74 2.47
N PHE A 145 8.56 -4.42 2.54
CA PHE A 145 9.45 -3.56 1.76
C PHE A 145 10.93 -3.92 1.99
N LEU A 146 11.36 -4.03 3.24
CA LEU A 146 12.73 -4.44 3.57
C LEU A 146 13.07 -5.83 3.03
N ARG A 147 12.11 -6.77 3.09
CA ARG A 147 12.28 -8.10 2.49
C ARG A 147 12.52 -8.00 0.99
N PHE A 148 11.69 -7.24 0.26
CA PHE A 148 11.86 -7.05 -1.18
C PHE A 148 13.20 -6.42 -1.52
N LEU A 149 13.63 -5.40 -0.76
CA LEU A 149 14.94 -4.76 -0.92
C LEU A 149 16.08 -5.78 -0.73
N ASN A 150 16.01 -6.60 0.31
CA ASN A 150 17.03 -7.61 0.61
C ASN A 150 17.07 -8.72 -0.44
N LEU A 151 15.91 -9.19 -0.91
CA LEU A 151 15.81 -10.18 -1.98
C LEU A 151 16.41 -9.65 -3.28
N ALA A 152 16.08 -8.41 -3.65
CA ALA A 152 16.61 -7.79 -4.85
C ALA A 152 18.14 -7.62 -4.79
N LYS A 153 18.67 -7.20 -3.64
CA LYS A 153 20.12 -7.10 -3.42
C LYS A 153 20.80 -8.48 -3.50
N ALA A 154 20.26 -9.48 -2.82
CA ALA A 154 20.84 -10.83 -2.80
C ALA A 154 20.89 -11.49 -4.19
N GLN A 155 19.98 -11.10 -5.08
CA GLN A 155 19.83 -11.69 -6.42
C GLN A 155 20.26 -10.74 -7.55
N ASN A 156 20.88 -9.59 -7.22
CA ASN A 156 21.31 -8.56 -8.18
C ASN A 156 20.18 -8.07 -9.11
N ILE A 157 18.96 -7.96 -8.60
CA ILE A 157 17.79 -7.49 -9.34
C ILE A 157 17.69 -5.97 -9.22
N SER A 158 17.67 -5.27 -10.35
CA SER A 158 17.42 -3.82 -10.36
C SER A 158 15.95 -3.51 -10.07
N LEU A 159 15.70 -2.78 -8.98
CA LEU A 159 14.39 -2.27 -8.57
C LEU A 159 14.02 -0.93 -9.23
N SER A 160 14.98 -0.30 -9.93
CA SER A 160 14.72 0.95 -10.65
C SER A 160 13.71 0.69 -11.77
N PRO A 161 12.66 1.54 -11.89
CA PRO A 161 11.79 1.52 -13.06
C PRO A 161 12.52 2.01 -14.32
N PHE A 162 13.62 2.76 -14.15
CA PHE A 162 14.45 3.27 -15.23
C PHE A 162 15.67 2.37 -15.44
N ARG A 163 15.91 1.91 -16.68
CA ARG A 163 17.20 1.30 -17.04
C ARG A 163 18.27 2.37 -16.90
N ARG A 164 19.30 2.10 -16.10
CA ARG A 164 20.58 2.79 -16.21
C ARG A 164 21.32 2.22 -17.41
#